data_AF-A0A6G4U7L4-F1
#
_entry.id   AF-A0A6G4U7L4-F1
#
_cell.length_a   1.000
_cell.length_b   1.000
_cell.length_c   1.000
_cell.angle_alpha   90.00
_cell.angle_beta   90.00
_cell.angle_gamma   90.00
#
_symmetry.space_group_name_H-M   'P 1'
#
loop_
_entity.id
_entity.type
_entity.pdbx_description
1 polymer ?
#
loop_
_entity_poly.entity_id
_entity_poly.type
_entity_poly.pdbx_seq_one_letter_code
_entity_poly.pdbx_strand_id
1 'polypeptide(L)'
;MTRTSAVLLRTAGFPVRLWCAAGSPYLFQLLRELDDVEREFARSAGRAAEVIGRELIPHPGLSVAERRWALDQRRRLHRGYVPGAAEHARLTELARRCGGAAGGGAVAGLAETGKLGEAVGELRALAGVRHKAELAWLGTAGRQLLAGHPVGRRALADGTFPAAEGGLPGGGEGAARERRRADYLWRMIARGSAKVTPRGWLGHVAALDAAEPGGAVRREMALTDEVATYWAENEHRAGAGGASS
;
A
#
# COMPACT_ATOMS: atom_id res chain seq x y z
N MET A 1 33.49 33.68 27.97
CA MET A 1 32.39 34.14 27.10
C MET A 1 31.99 32.98 26.21
N THR A 2 30.80 32.40 26.40
CA THR A 2 30.28 31.36 25.51
C THR A 2 29.89 32.01 24.19
N ARG A 3 30.42 31.48 23.08
CA ARG A 3 30.09 31.95 21.73
C ARG A 3 28.75 31.31 21.35
N THR A 4 27.74 32.13 21.09
CA THR A 4 26.48 31.68 20.47
C THR A 4 26.50 32.04 19.00
N SER A 5 26.26 31.05 18.14
CA SER A 5 26.06 31.25 16.70
C SER A 5 24.58 31.08 16.37
N ALA A 6 24.02 31.96 15.54
CA ALA A 6 22.66 31.78 15.05
C ALA A 6 22.64 30.74 13.92
N VAL A 7 21.71 29.79 13.98
CA VAL A 7 21.47 28.77 12.96
C VAL A 7 20.02 28.79 12.50
N LEU A 8 19.76 28.35 11.27
CA LEU A 8 18.41 28.21 10.74
C LEU A 8 18.01 26.73 10.72
N LEU A 9 16.94 26.39 11.44
CA LEU A 9 16.31 25.08 11.37
C LEU A 9 15.16 25.10 10.37
N ARG A 10 15.16 24.16 9.44
CA ARG A 10 14.03 23.89 8.55
C ARG A 10 13.38 22.59 8.96
N THR A 11 12.06 22.61 9.11
CA THR A 11 11.30 21.40 9.45
C THR A 11 10.11 21.22 8.51
N ALA A 12 9.63 19.99 8.44
CA ALA A 12 8.38 19.65 7.77
C ALA A 12 7.20 20.34 8.48
N GLY A 13 6.21 20.78 7.72
CA GLY A 13 5.06 21.52 8.24
C GLY A 13 4.10 20.69 9.09
N PHE A 14 4.10 19.38 8.90
CA PHE A 14 3.21 18.41 9.52
C PHE A 14 4.00 17.31 10.23
N PRO A 15 3.46 16.72 11.31
CA PRO A 15 4.08 15.58 11.95
C PRO A 15 3.95 14.34 11.06
N VAL A 16 5.02 13.54 10.98
CA VAL A 16 5.11 12.36 10.13
C VAL A 16 3.96 11.35 10.34
N ARG A 17 3.41 11.30 11.57
CA ARG A 17 2.26 10.45 11.91
C ARG A 17 1.02 10.68 11.04
N LEU A 18 0.81 11.91 10.55
CA LEU A 18 -0.32 12.20 9.65
C LEU A 18 -0.17 11.46 8.31
N TRP A 19 1.06 11.36 7.81
CA TRP A 19 1.34 10.58 6.61
C TRP A 19 1.35 9.08 6.90
N CYS A 20 1.96 8.64 8.01
CA CYS A 20 1.97 7.24 8.40
C CYS A 20 0.59 6.66 8.68
N ALA A 21 -0.38 7.49 9.10
CA ALA A 21 -1.76 7.08 9.27
C ALA A 21 -2.36 6.52 7.97
N ALA A 22 -1.91 6.97 6.79
CA ALA A 22 -2.31 6.45 5.48
C ALA A 22 -1.81 5.04 5.19
N GLY A 23 -0.88 4.52 5.99
CA GLY A 23 -0.33 3.19 5.83
C GLY A 23 -1.38 2.12 6.08
N SER A 24 -1.28 1.00 5.35
CA SER A 24 -2.07 -0.20 5.61
C SER A 24 -1.17 -1.39 5.90
N PRO A 25 -0.58 -1.49 7.12
CA PRO A 25 0.33 -2.57 7.47
C PRO A 25 -0.28 -3.96 7.24
N TYR A 26 -1.57 -4.11 7.55
CA TYR A 26 -2.30 -5.36 7.37
C TYR A 26 -2.47 -5.74 5.89
N LEU A 27 -2.79 -4.79 5.00
CA LEU A 27 -2.87 -5.10 3.56
C LEU A 27 -1.50 -5.52 3.02
N PHE A 28 -0.42 -4.82 3.40
CA PHE A 28 0.93 -5.21 2.98
C PHE A 28 1.37 -6.57 3.55
N GLN A 29 0.94 -6.92 4.76
CA GLN A 29 1.13 -8.27 5.30
C GLN A 29 0.41 -9.31 4.46
N LEU A 30 -0.89 -9.12 4.17
CA LEU A 30 -1.66 -10.01 3.32
C LEU A 30 -1.06 -10.18 1.92
N LEU A 31 -0.53 -9.11 1.33
CA LEU A 31 0.13 -9.17 0.02
C LEU A 31 1.44 -9.99 0.05
N ARG A 32 2.19 -9.93 1.17
CA ARG A 32 3.38 -10.78 1.35
C ARG A 32 2.99 -12.25 1.50
N GLU A 33 2.00 -12.54 2.35
CA GLU A 33 1.47 -13.90 2.52
C GLU A 33 0.96 -14.47 1.19
N LEU A 34 0.27 -13.65 0.39
CA LEU A 34 -0.17 -14.04 -0.95
C LEU A 34 1.01 -14.35 -1.89
N ASP A 35 2.04 -13.49 -1.95
CA ASP A 35 3.23 -13.72 -2.79
C ASP A 35 3.97 -15.01 -2.40
N ASP A 36 4.11 -15.28 -1.09
CA ASP A 36 4.74 -16.50 -0.60
C ASP A 36 3.96 -17.76 -1.03
N VAL A 37 2.63 -17.75 -0.85
CA VAL A 37 1.75 -18.87 -1.25
C VAL A 37 1.70 -19.03 -2.77
N GLU A 38 1.71 -17.95 -3.56
CA GLU A 38 1.77 -18.01 -5.02
C GLU A 38 3.07 -18.64 -5.51
N ARG A 39 4.22 -18.34 -4.88
CA ARG A 39 5.51 -18.97 -5.19
C ARG A 39 5.52 -20.45 -4.83
N GLU A 40 4.91 -20.82 -3.70
CA GLU A 40 4.78 -22.22 -3.31
C GLU A 40 3.86 -22.99 -4.25
N PHE A 41 2.71 -22.40 -4.61
CA PHE A 41 1.82 -22.93 -5.64
C PHE A 41 2.56 -23.12 -6.96
N ALA A 42 3.31 -22.14 -7.46
CA ALA A 42 4.03 -22.26 -8.73
C ALA A 42 5.03 -23.43 -8.72
N ARG A 43 5.75 -23.64 -7.61
CA ARG A 43 6.66 -24.78 -7.44
C ARG A 43 5.90 -26.10 -7.42
N SER A 44 4.80 -26.19 -6.65
CA SER A 44 3.97 -27.39 -6.57
C SER A 44 3.31 -27.72 -7.92
N ALA A 45 2.77 -26.72 -8.61
CA ALA A 45 2.15 -26.85 -9.92
C ALA A 45 3.14 -27.33 -10.98
N GLY A 46 4.39 -26.86 -10.94
CA GLY A 46 5.47 -27.38 -11.79
C GLY A 46 5.71 -28.87 -11.58
N ARG A 47 5.85 -29.31 -10.33
CA ARG A 47 6.01 -30.74 -9.98
C ARG A 47 4.80 -31.57 -10.41
N ALA A 48 3.59 -31.08 -10.14
CA ALA A 48 2.35 -31.75 -10.54
C ALA A 48 2.26 -31.88 -12.07
N ALA A 49 2.63 -30.85 -12.82
CA ALA A 49 2.64 -30.87 -14.28
C ALA A 49 3.62 -31.90 -14.85
N GLU A 50 4.80 -32.06 -14.22
CA GLU A 50 5.76 -33.11 -14.58
C GLU A 50 5.21 -34.51 -14.31
N VAL A 51 4.59 -34.72 -13.15
CA VAL A 51 3.97 -36.00 -12.79
C VAL A 51 2.81 -36.36 -13.74
N ILE A 52 1.95 -35.39 -14.08
CA ILE A 52 0.91 -35.59 -15.12
C ILE A 52 1.53 -36.00 -16.45
N GLY A 53 2.64 -35.34 -16.83
CA GLY A 53 3.42 -35.64 -18.04
C GLY A 53 3.94 -37.06 -18.08
N ARG A 54 4.53 -37.52 -16.97
CA ARG A 54 5.24 -38.79 -16.86
C ARG A 54 4.32 -39.98 -16.60
N GLU A 55 3.30 -39.81 -15.76
CA GLU A 55 2.52 -40.92 -15.22
C GLU A 55 1.11 -40.95 -15.78
N LEU A 56 0.42 -39.80 -15.80
CA LEU A 56 -0.98 -39.76 -16.18
C LEU A 56 -1.15 -39.85 -17.70
N ILE A 57 -0.48 -38.98 -18.46
CA ILE A 57 -0.67 -38.88 -19.91
C ILE A 57 -0.36 -40.19 -20.65
N PRO A 58 0.71 -40.95 -20.34
CA PRO A 58 0.99 -42.21 -21.01
C PRO A 58 -0.01 -43.33 -20.70
N HIS A 59 -0.76 -43.24 -19.60
CA HIS A 59 -1.55 -44.33 -19.05
C HIS A 59 -2.54 -44.92 -20.08
N PRO A 60 -2.54 -46.25 -20.30
CA PRO A 60 -3.32 -46.90 -21.36
C PRO A 60 -4.83 -46.83 -21.12
N GLY A 61 -5.26 -46.75 -19.86
CA GLY A 61 -6.67 -46.62 -19.47
C GLY A 61 -7.29 -45.24 -19.70
N LEU A 62 -6.56 -44.26 -20.26
CA LEU A 62 -7.11 -42.95 -20.60
C LEU A 62 -7.72 -42.94 -22.00
N SER A 63 -8.94 -42.42 -22.11
CA SER A 63 -9.52 -42.07 -23.40
C SER A 63 -8.75 -40.93 -24.08
N VAL A 64 -8.94 -40.77 -25.40
CA VAL A 64 -8.34 -39.67 -26.18
C VAL A 64 -8.73 -38.29 -25.61
N ALA A 65 -10.01 -38.14 -25.20
CA ALA A 65 -10.51 -36.89 -24.63
C ALA A 65 -9.86 -36.56 -23.28
N GLU A 66 -9.74 -37.56 -22.39
CA GLU A 66 -9.08 -37.38 -21.09
C GLU A 66 -7.60 -37.08 -21.23
N ARG A 67 -6.91 -37.73 -22.17
CA ARG A 67 -5.50 -37.47 -22.47
C ARG A 67 -5.29 -36.04 -22.98
N ARG A 68 -6.14 -35.57 -23.90
CA ARG A 68 -6.11 -34.17 -24.38
C ARG A 68 -6.36 -33.17 -23.25
N TRP A 69 -7.33 -33.46 -22.40
CA TRP A 69 -7.65 -32.61 -21.25
C TRP A 69 -6.51 -32.58 -20.22
N ALA A 70 -5.90 -33.72 -19.89
CA ALA A 70 -4.75 -33.80 -18.99
C ALA A 70 -3.52 -33.05 -19.55
N LEU A 71 -3.30 -33.12 -20.87
CA LEU A 71 -2.27 -32.33 -21.56
C LEU A 71 -2.53 -30.82 -21.44
N ASP A 72 -3.79 -30.38 -21.56
CA ASP A 72 -4.16 -28.98 -21.36
C ASP A 72 -3.93 -28.54 -19.90
N GLN A 73 -4.37 -29.33 -18.92
CA GLN A 73 -4.13 -29.03 -17.50
C GLN A 73 -2.64 -28.95 -17.18
N ARG A 74 -1.83 -29.86 -17.72
CA ARG A 74 -0.37 -29.80 -17.59
C ARG A 74 0.19 -28.47 -18.10
N ARG A 75 -0.24 -28.01 -19.28
CA ARG A 75 0.21 -26.72 -19.85
C ARG A 75 -0.24 -25.53 -19.01
N ARG A 76 -1.47 -25.57 -18.49
CA ARG A 76 -2.02 -24.54 -17.59
C ARG A 76 -1.22 -24.46 -16.28
N LEU A 77 -0.96 -25.60 -15.64
CA LEU A 77 -0.16 -25.67 -14.42
C LEU A 77 1.28 -25.17 -14.62
N HIS A 78 1.95 -25.54 -15.71
CA HIS A 78 3.27 -25.00 -16.05
C HIS A 78 3.27 -23.47 -16.24
N ARG A 79 2.13 -22.88 -16.62
CA ARG A 79 1.97 -21.42 -16.75
C ARG A 79 1.50 -20.74 -15.46
N GLY A 80 1.43 -21.47 -14.34
CA GLY A 80 0.96 -20.94 -13.06
C GLY A 80 -0.54 -20.68 -13.00
N TYR A 81 -1.33 -21.27 -13.90
CA TYR A 81 -2.78 -21.18 -13.81
C TYR A 81 -3.28 -21.97 -12.59
N VAL A 82 -4.10 -21.33 -11.75
CA VAL A 82 -4.75 -21.94 -10.59
C VAL A 82 -6.06 -22.60 -11.05
N PRO A 83 -6.15 -23.94 -11.07
CA PRO A 83 -7.40 -24.62 -11.41
C PRO A 83 -8.50 -24.31 -10.41
N GLY A 84 -9.74 -24.22 -10.89
CA GLY A 84 -10.89 -24.17 -9.99
C GLY A 84 -11.09 -25.50 -9.25
N ALA A 85 -11.82 -25.49 -8.13
CA ALA A 85 -12.05 -26.67 -7.30
C ALA A 85 -12.60 -27.88 -8.10
N ALA A 86 -13.53 -27.66 -9.04
CA ALA A 86 -14.07 -28.71 -9.89
C ALA A 86 -13.04 -29.28 -10.88
N GLU A 87 -12.18 -28.44 -11.45
CA GLU A 87 -11.11 -28.87 -12.35
C GLU A 87 -10.06 -29.69 -11.59
N HIS A 88 -9.72 -29.24 -10.38
CA HIS A 88 -8.79 -29.93 -9.49
C HIS A 88 -9.32 -31.30 -9.05
N ALA A 89 -10.57 -31.36 -8.59
CA ALA A 89 -11.21 -32.61 -8.19
C ALA A 89 -11.23 -33.62 -9.36
N ARG A 90 -11.54 -33.16 -10.58
CA ARG A 90 -11.51 -34.00 -11.78
C ARG A 90 -10.11 -34.52 -12.08
N LEU A 91 -9.08 -33.68 -11.92
CA LEU A 91 -7.69 -34.07 -12.19
C LEU A 91 -7.20 -35.11 -11.16
N THR A 92 -7.55 -34.92 -9.90
CA THR A 92 -7.24 -35.82 -8.79
C THR A 92 -7.93 -37.17 -8.98
N GLU A 93 -9.21 -37.19 -9.37
CA GLU A 93 -9.94 -38.42 -9.65
C GLU A 93 -9.34 -39.16 -10.86
N LEU A 94 -8.95 -38.44 -11.91
CA LEU A 94 -8.28 -39.02 -13.06
C LEU A 94 -6.95 -39.69 -12.65
N ALA A 95 -6.15 -39.01 -11.82
CA ALA A 95 -4.92 -39.56 -11.28
C ALA A 95 -5.16 -40.80 -10.40
N ARG A 96 -6.20 -40.78 -9.56
CA ARG A 96 -6.57 -41.92 -8.70
C ARG A 96 -6.94 -43.16 -9.51
N ARG A 97 -7.72 -43.01 -10.57
CA ARG A 97 -8.10 -44.11 -11.48
C ARG A 97 -6.89 -44.71 -12.20
N CYS A 98 -5.88 -43.88 -12.53
CA CYS A 98 -4.67 -44.30 -13.22
C CYS A 98 -3.54 -44.76 -12.29
N GLY A 99 -3.67 -44.57 -10.97
CA GLY A 99 -2.56 -44.67 -10.02
C GLY A 99 -2.12 -46.08 -9.62
N GLY A 100 -2.99 -47.10 -9.59
CA GLY A 100 -2.61 -48.44 -9.09
C GLY A 100 -1.89 -48.44 -7.72
N ALA A 101 -1.31 -49.58 -7.31
CA ALA A 101 -0.70 -49.75 -5.96
C ALA A 101 0.58 -48.92 -5.70
N ALA A 102 1.15 -48.25 -6.72
CA ALA A 102 2.39 -47.46 -6.62
C ALA A 102 2.21 -45.94 -6.90
N GLY A 103 1.01 -45.50 -7.31
CA GLY A 103 0.74 -44.12 -7.78
C GLY A 103 0.37 -43.09 -6.72
N GLY A 104 0.75 -43.30 -5.45
CA GLY A 104 0.43 -42.37 -4.35
C GLY A 104 1.02 -40.98 -4.53
N GLY A 105 2.17 -40.86 -5.20
CA GLY A 105 2.88 -39.59 -5.41
C GLY A 105 2.11 -38.59 -6.28
N ALA A 106 1.42 -39.06 -7.33
CA ALA A 106 0.64 -38.19 -8.22
C ALA A 106 -0.59 -37.60 -7.51
N VAL A 107 -1.32 -38.44 -6.77
CA VAL A 107 -2.49 -37.99 -6.02
C VAL A 107 -2.08 -37.04 -4.89
N ALA A 108 -0.99 -37.33 -4.18
CA ALA A 108 -0.48 -36.45 -3.13
C ALA A 108 -0.02 -35.08 -3.66
N GLY A 109 0.77 -35.06 -4.74
CA GLY A 109 1.24 -33.80 -5.34
C GLY A 109 0.12 -32.97 -5.95
N LEU A 110 -0.90 -33.61 -6.51
CA LEU A 110 -2.12 -32.92 -6.94
C LEU A 110 -2.86 -32.36 -5.74
N ALA A 111 -3.11 -33.15 -4.69
CA ALA A 111 -3.79 -32.69 -3.48
C ALA A 111 -3.10 -31.48 -2.83
N GLU A 112 -1.76 -31.49 -2.72
CA GLU A 112 -0.95 -30.35 -2.26
C GLU A 112 -1.18 -29.11 -3.14
N THR A 113 -1.08 -29.28 -4.46
CA THR A 113 -1.31 -28.20 -5.44
C THR A 113 -2.72 -27.61 -5.34
N GLY A 114 -3.72 -28.45 -5.02
CA GLY A 114 -5.10 -28.03 -4.83
C GLY A 114 -5.28 -27.15 -3.61
N LYS A 115 -4.77 -27.60 -2.45
CA LYS A 115 -4.79 -26.82 -1.20
C LYS A 115 -4.10 -25.47 -1.37
N LEU A 116 -2.95 -25.45 -2.04
CA LEU A 116 -2.25 -24.20 -2.35
C LEU A 116 -3.07 -23.31 -3.29
N GLY A 117 -3.72 -23.89 -4.30
CA GLY A 117 -4.59 -23.14 -5.21
C GLY A 117 -5.80 -22.52 -4.52
N GLU A 118 -6.43 -23.24 -3.60
CA GLU A 118 -7.51 -22.75 -2.74
C GLU A 118 -7.02 -21.58 -1.88
N ALA A 119 -5.88 -21.74 -1.21
CA ALA A 119 -5.27 -20.69 -0.40
C ALA A 119 -4.94 -19.42 -1.21
N VAL A 120 -4.41 -19.56 -2.44
CA VAL A 120 -4.21 -18.42 -3.36
C VAL A 120 -5.55 -17.73 -3.65
N GLY A 121 -6.60 -18.49 -3.93
CA GLY A 121 -7.94 -17.96 -4.21
C GLY A 121 -8.51 -17.17 -3.03
N GLU A 122 -8.44 -17.73 -1.82
CA GLU A 122 -8.92 -17.11 -0.58
C GLU A 122 -8.15 -15.82 -0.26
N LEU A 123 -6.81 -15.86 -0.31
CA LEU A 123 -5.97 -14.70 -0.04
C LEU A 123 -6.19 -13.57 -1.06
N ARG A 124 -6.35 -13.90 -2.36
CA ARG A 124 -6.71 -12.90 -3.39
C ARG A 124 -8.05 -12.26 -3.12
N ALA A 125 -9.06 -13.04 -2.74
CA ALA A 125 -10.39 -12.52 -2.41
C ALA A 125 -10.32 -11.59 -1.19
N LEU A 126 -9.64 -12.01 -0.13
CA LEU A 126 -9.45 -11.22 1.08
C LEU A 126 -8.68 -9.93 0.83
N ALA A 127 -7.56 -9.99 0.10
CA ALA A 127 -6.77 -8.83 -0.28
C ALA A 127 -7.61 -7.86 -1.15
N GLY A 128 -8.43 -8.37 -2.06
CA GLY A 128 -9.34 -7.58 -2.87
C GLY A 128 -10.40 -6.83 -2.05
N VAL A 129 -11.00 -7.49 -1.05
CA VAL A 129 -11.93 -6.85 -0.12
C VAL A 129 -11.22 -5.77 0.71
N ARG A 130 -10.05 -6.09 1.28
CA ARG A 130 -9.30 -5.14 2.10
C ARG A 130 -8.84 -3.93 1.29
N HIS A 131 -8.32 -4.13 0.09
CA HIS A 131 -7.90 -3.05 -0.81
C HIS A 131 -9.05 -2.09 -1.13
N LYS A 132 -10.25 -2.60 -1.41
CA LYS A 132 -11.44 -1.75 -1.63
C LYS A 132 -11.80 -0.92 -0.39
N ALA A 133 -11.74 -1.53 0.80
CA ALA A 133 -11.99 -0.83 2.06
C ALA A 133 -10.96 0.28 2.31
N GLU A 134 -9.68 0.00 2.06
CA GLU A 134 -8.60 0.99 2.19
C GLU A 134 -8.76 2.16 1.23
N LEU A 135 -9.10 1.89 -0.04
CA LEU A 135 -9.36 2.96 -1.02
C LEU A 135 -10.53 3.85 -0.59
N ALA A 136 -11.60 3.28 -0.05
CA ALA A 136 -12.75 4.04 0.44
C ALA A 136 -12.37 4.92 1.65
N TRP A 137 -11.61 4.37 2.59
CA TRP A 137 -11.12 5.10 3.76
C TRP A 137 -10.16 6.24 3.35
N LEU A 138 -9.14 5.95 2.53
CA LEU A 138 -8.18 6.93 2.02
C LEU A 138 -8.85 8.08 1.28
N GLY A 139 -9.98 7.84 0.62
CA GLY A 139 -10.77 8.86 -0.06
C GLY A 139 -11.24 10.00 0.84
N THR A 140 -11.46 9.73 2.14
CA THR A 140 -12.00 10.73 3.09
C THR A 140 -11.05 11.05 4.25
N ALA A 141 -10.20 10.09 4.63
CA ALA A 141 -9.38 10.17 5.83
C ALA A 141 -8.37 11.32 5.84
N GLY A 142 -7.77 11.66 4.69
CA GLY A 142 -6.77 12.72 4.63
C GLY A 142 -7.29 14.07 5.16
N ARG A 143 -8.54 14.41 4.83
CA ARG A 143 -9.18 15.64 5.31
C ARG A 143 -9.54 15.57 6.79
N GLN A 144 -10.07 14.42 7.23
CA GLN A 144 -10.41 14.19 8.64
C GLN A 144 -9.18 14.28 9.54
N LEU A 145 -8.07 13.68 9.13
CA LEU A 145 -6.80 13.71 9.85
C LEU A 145 -6.25 15.14 9.95
N LEU A 146 -6.29 15.91 8.86
CA LEU A 146 -5.91 17.34 8.89
C LEU A 146 -6.81 18.16 9.82
N ALA A 147 -8.13 17.96 9.78
CA ALA A 147 -9.07 18.67 10.65
C ALA A 147 -8.90 18.30 12.13
N GLY A 148 -8.50 17.07 12.43
CA GLY A 148 -8.18 16.61 13.78
C GLY A 148 -6.91 17.24 14.35
N HIS A 149 -5.99 17.71 13.52
CA HIS A 149 -4.68 18.19 13.94
C HIS A 149 -4.58 19.73 13.98
N PRO A 150 -4.00 20.38 15.01
CA PRO A 150 -3.92 21.84 15.10
C PRO A 150 -3.29 22.52 13.87
N VAL A 151 -2.11 22.05 13.42
CA VAL A 151 -1.45 22.61 12.22
C VAL A 151 -2.22 22.29 10.93
N GLY A 152 -2.93 21.16 10.89
CA GLY A 152 -3.79 20.81 9.76
C GLY A 152 -5.00 21.73 9.65
N ARG A 153 -5.64 22.08 10.78
CA ARG A 153 -6.72 23.08 10.81
C ARG A 153 -6.27 24.44 10.31
N ARG A 154 -5.08 24.91 10.72
CA ARG A 154 -4.51 26.17 10.24
C ARG A 154 -4.26 26.15 8.74
N ALA A 155 -3.62 25.09 8.24
CA ALA A 155 -3.38 24.90 6.82
C ALA A 155 -4.69 24.82 5.99
N LEU A 156 -5.74 24.20 6.53
CA LEU A 156 -7.07 24.17 5.91
C LEU A 156 -7.72 25.56 5.88
N ALA A 157 -7.62 26.33 6.97
CA ALA A 157 -8.20 27.67 7.08
C ALA A 157 -7.48 28.70 6.19
N ASP A 158 -6.17 28.54 6.03
CA ASP A 158 -5.31 29.38 5.17
C ASP A 158 -5.51 29.12 3.66
N GLY A 159 -6.17 28.02 3.28
CA GLY A 159 -6.33 27.65 1.87
C GLY A 159 -5.06 27.03 1.26
N THR A 160 -4.11 26.57 2.08
CA THR A 160 -2.96 25.76 1.64
C THR A 160 -3.41 24.53 0.84
N PHE A 161 -4.61 24.02 1.14
CA PHE A 161 -5.27 22.96 0.38
C PHE A 161 -6.45 23.53 -0.42
N PRO A 162 -6.74 22.99 -1.62
CA PRO A 162 -7.93 23.35 -2.38
C PRO A 162 -9.19 23.22 -1.53
N ALA A 163 -10.11 24.18 -1.65
CA ALA A 163 -11.40 24.08 -1.01
C ALA A 163 -12.11 22.80 -1.46
N ALA A 164 -12.77 22.13 -0.50
CA ALA A 164 -13.70 21.06 -0.83
C ALA A 164 -14.96 21.72 -1.38
N GLU A 165 -15.02 21.95 -2.69
CA GLU A 165 -16.30 22.30 -3.32
C GLU A 165 -17.27 21.15 -3.08
N GLY A 166 -18.40 21.49 -2.45
CA GLY A 166 -19.29 20.56 -1.78
C GLY A 166 -19.95 19.50 -2.67
N GLY A 167 -20.42 18.45 -1.99
CA GLY A 167 -21.35 17.45 -2.53
C GLY A 167 -20.71 16.36 -3.38
N LEU A 168 -20.91 15.11 -2.94
CA LEU A 168 -20.56 13.90 -3.69
C LEU A 168 -21.30 13.87 -5.04
N PRO A 169 -20.61 13.98 -6.20
CA PRO A 169 -21.26 13.70 -7.46
C PRO A 169 -21.30 12.18 -7.63
N GLY A 170 -22.51 11.63 -7.60
CA GLY A 170 -22.76 10.22 -7.87
C GLY A 170 -22.25 9.83 -9.26
N GLY A 171 -21.59 8.68 -9.35
CA GLY A 171 -21.30 7.98 -10.62
C GLY A 171 -20.30 8.64 -11.58
N GLY A 172 -19.44 7.82 -12.19
CA GLY A 172 -18.64 8.18 -13.37
C GLY A 172 -17.56 9.26 -13.14
N GLU A 173 -17.82 10.48 -13.57
CA GLU A 173 -16.85 11.59 -13.56
C GLU A 173 -16.62 12.19 -12.17
N GLY A 174 -17.66 12.18 -11.32
CA GLY A 174 -17.58 12.68 -9.96
C GLY A 174 -16.64 11.85 -9.09
N ALA A 175 -16.78 10.53 -9.15
CA ALA A 175 -15.92 9.59 -8.43
C ALA A 175 -14.45 9.67 -8.90
N ALA A 176 -14.21 9.88 -10.20
CA ALA A 176 -12.85 10.05 -10.71
C ALA A 176 -12.22 11.38 -10.25
N ARG A 177 -13.01 12.46 -10.22
CA ARG A 177 -12.58 13.76 -9.70
C ARG A 177 -12.25 13.68 -8.21
N GLU A 178 -13.08 12.99 -7.43
CA GLU A 178 -12.86 12.83 -5.99
C GLU A 178 -11.61 12.00 -5.68
N ARG A 179 -11.37 10.91 -6.41
CA ARG A 179 -10.11 10.16 -6.30
C ARG A 179 -8.89 11.03 -6.57
N ARG A 180 -8.90 11.85 -7.63
CA ARG A 180 -7.80 12.78 -7.92
C ARG A 180 -7.58 13.81 -6.81
N ARG A 181 -8.66 14.28 -6.17
CA ARG A 181 -8.58 15.21 -5.04
C ARG A 181 -7.98 14.53 -3.81
N ALA A 182 -8.42 13.32 -3.47
CA ALA A 182 -7.87 12.53 -2.38
C ALA A 182 -6.37 12.23 -2.61
N ASP A 183 -5.99 11.79 -3.82
CA ASP A 183 -4.60 11.55 -4.19
C ASP A 183 -3.75 12.82 -4.05
N TYR A 184 -4.26 13.96 -4.54
CA TYR A 184 -3.57 15.23 -4.41
C TYR A 184 -3.40 15.62 -2.94
N LEU A 185 -4.44 15.48 -2.13
CA LEU A 185 -4.38 15.77 -0.71
C LEU A 185 -3.33 14.92 0.00
N TRP A 186 -3.29 13.62 -0.27
CA TRP A 186 -2.27 12.72 0.29
C TRP A 186 -0.85 13.06 -0.15
N ARG A 187 -0.65 13.48 -1.41
CA ARG A 187 0.66 14.00 -1.86
C ARG A 187 1.05 15.27 -1.09
N MET A 188 0.10 16.14 -0.78
CA MET A 188 0.35 17.35 -0.01
C MET A 188 0.63 17.05 1.47
N ILE A 189 -0.08 16.10 2.07
CA ILE A 189 0.21 15.58 3.42
C ILE A 189 1.61 14.96 3.45
N ALA A 190 1.95 14.09 2.51
CA ALA A 190 3.28 13.47 2.41
C ALA A 190 4.38 14.53 2.25
N ARG A 191 4.16 15.53 1.39
CA ARG A 191 5.07 16.67 1.24
C ARG A 191 5.24 17.42 2.56
N GLY A 192 4.15 17.84 3.17
CA GLY A 192 4.18 18.59 4.43
C GLY A 192 4.75 17.79 5.60
N SER A 193 4.76 16.45 5.51
CA SER A 193 5.26 15.56 6.55
C SER A 193 6.73 15.17 6.39
N ALA A 194 7.28 15.22 5.16
CA ALA A 194 8.62 14.68 4.86
C ALA A 194 9.56 15.67 4.17
N LYS A 195 9.05 16.76 3.57
CA LYS A 195 9.89 17.77 2.90
C LYS A 195 10.04 19.00 3.78
N VAL A 196 11.27 19.46 3.95
CA VAL A 196 11.63 20.65 4.75
C VAL A 196 11.71 21.94 3.91
N THR A 197 11.34 21.88 2.62
CA THR A 197 11.35 23.06 1.74
C THR A 197 10.22 24.00 2.14
N PRO A 198 10.51 25.26 2.55
CA PRO A 198 9.48 26.19 3.02
C PRO A 198 8.44 26.46 1.92
N ARG A 199 7.15 26.27 2.22
CA ARG A 199 6.03 26.54 1.31
C ARG A 199 4.72 26.62 2.10
N GLY A 200 4.29 27.84 2.44
CA GLY A 200 3.12 28.04 3.31
C GLY A 200 3.19 27.17 4.56
N TRP A 201 2.08 26.52 4.93
CA TRP A 201 2.01 25.61 6.07
C TRP A 201 2.71 24.25 5.90
N LEU A 202 3.32 23.96 4.75
CA LEU A 202 3.96 22.66 4.47
C LEU A 202 5.42 22.58 4.93
N GLY A 203 6.00 23.67 5.40
CA GLY A 203 7.37 23.69 5.90
C GLY A 203 7.66 24.98 6.66
N HIS A 204 8.32 24.84 7.81
CA HIS A 204 8.59 25.94 8.73
C HIS A 204 10.08 26.23 8.86
N VAL A 205 10.43 27.47 9.17
CA VAL A 205 11.80 27.90 9.43
C VAL A 205 11.86 28.60 10.78
N ALA A 206 12.85 28.25 11.59
CA ALA A 206 13.11 28.92 12.87
C ALA A 206 14.59 29.30 12.97
N ALA A 207 14.86 30.49 13.53
CA ALA A 207 16.20 30.88 13.93
C ALA A 207 16.46 30.40 15.36
N LEU A 208 17.52 29.63 15.52
CA LEU A 208 17.94 29.05 16.80
C LEU A 208 19.31 29.58 17.20
N ASP A 209 19.53 29.70 18.50
CA ASP A 209 20.86 29.94 19.04
C ASP A 209 21.55 28.57 19.23
N ALA A 210 22.64 28.34 18.51
CA ALA A 210 23.55 27.24 18.76
C ALA A 210 24.60 27.68 19.78
N ALA A 211 24.60 27.02 20.94
CA ALA A 211 25.63 27.17 21.95
C ALA A 211 26.56 25.95 21.92
N GLU A 212 27.82 26.15 22.31
CA GLU A 212 28.77 25.06 22.57
C GLU A 212 28.22 24.09 23.65
N PRO A 213 28.64 22.82 23.66
CA PRO A 213 28.25 21.88 24.71
C PRO A 213 28.51 22.45 26.12
N GLY A 214 27.46 22.51 26.96
CA GLY A 214 27.52 23.10 28.30
C GLY A 214 27.27 24.62 28.37
N GLY A 215 27.04 25.28 27.23
CA GLY A 215 26.63 26.69 27.17
C GLY A 215 25.13 26.89 27.39
N ALA A 216 24.75 28.00 28.02
CA ALA A 216 23.34 28.37 28.19
C ALA A 216 22.71 28.81 26.86
N VAL A 217 21.60 28.18 26.47
CA VAL A 217 20.79 28.57 25.31
C VAL A 217 19.89 29.75 25.71
N ARG A 218 19.90 30.84 24.93
CA ARG A 218 19.12 32.06 25.24
C ARG A 218 17.63 31.96 24.88
N ARG A 219 17.27 31.09 23.95
CA ARG A 219 15.88 30.79 23.55
C ARG A 219 15.60 29.31 23.72
N GLU A 220 14.82 28.97 24.73
CA GLU A 220 14.38 27.59 24.94
C GLU A 220 13.39 27.21 23.83
N MET A 221 13.72 26.17 23.07
CA MET A 221 12.79 25.58 22.11
C MET A 221 11.75 24.79 22.90
N ALA A 222 10.56 25.34 23.07
CA ALA A 222 9.41 24.56 23.53
C ALA A 222 8.98 23.60 22.40
N LEU A 223 9.60 22.42 22.33
CA LEU A 223 9.12 21.29 21.56
C LEU A 223 7.88 20.74 22.28
N THR A 224 6.72 20.84 21.65
CA THR A 224 5.55 20.06 22.08
C THR A 224 5.39 18.84 21.17
N ASP A 225 4.60 17.86 21.60
CA ASP A 225 4.24 16.67 20.81
C ASP A 225 3.46 17.03 19.53
N GLU A 226 3.04 18.29 19.38
CA GLU A 226 2.14 18.77 18.35
C GLU A 226 2.78 19.78 17.40
N VAL A 227 3.52 20.78 17.92
CA VAL A 227 4.28 21.82 17.18
C VAL A 227 5.28 22.46 18.15
N ALA A 228 6.50 22.85 17.72
CA ALA A 228 7.29 23.75 18.57
C ALA A 228 6.60 25.14 18.60
N THR A 229 6.41 25.78 19.75
CA THR A 229 5.48 26.93 19.84
C THR A 229 6.04 28.27 19.33
N TYR A 230 7.20 28.29 18.69
CA TYR A 230 7.84 29.51 18.16
C TYR A 230 8.23 29.43 16.68
N TRP A 231 7.49 28.71 15.84
CA TRP A 231 7.69 28.81 14.39
C TRP A 231 6.94 30.02 13.84
N ALA A 232 7.70 30.96 13.29
CA ALA A 232 7.14 31.93 12.38
C ALA A 232 6.70 31.19 11.11
N GLU A 233 5.47 31.43 10.68
CA GLU A 233 5.11 31.24 9.27
C GLU A 233 6.17 31.94 8.41
N ASN A 234 6.44 31.44 7.21
CA ASN A 234 7.18 32.27 6.26
C ASN A 234 6.32 33.50 6.04
N GLU A 235 6.63 34.63 6.69
CA GLU A 235 5.89 35.88 6.50
C GLU A 235 5.89 36.19 5.01
N HIS A 236 4.79 35.88 4.33
CA HIS A 236 4.46 36.52 3.08
C HIS A 236 4.07 37.94 3.45
N ARG A 237 5.07 38.82 3.61
CA ARG A 237 4.83 40.24 3.43
C ARG A 237 4.27 40.41 2.03
N ALA A 238 2.95 40.55 1.93
CA ALA A 238 2.33 41.17 0.78
C ALA A 238 3.12 42.45 0.51
N GLY A 239 3.65 42.58 -0.70
CA GLY A 239 4.58 43.65 -1.05
C GLY A 239 4.07 44.98 -0.54
N ALA A 240 4.87 45.62 0.32
CA ALA A 240 4.74 47.03 0.60
C ALA A 240 5.10 47.77 -0.70
N GLY A 241 4.14 47.84 -1.62
CA GLY A 241 4.11 48.78 -2.72
C GLY A 241 3.80 50.17 -2.16
N GLY A 242 4.74 50.71 -1.39
CA GLY A 242 4.80 52.14 -1.13
C GLY A 242 5.32 52.81 -2.40
N ALA A 243 4.40 53.25 -3.26
CA ALA A 243 4.70 54.29 -4.23
C ALA A 243 4.36 55.63 -3.57
N SER A 244 5.38 56.22 -2.94
CA SER A 244 5.44 57.65 -2.69
C SER A 244 5.87 58.36 -3.97
N SER A 245 4.93 59.05 -4.61
CA SER A 245 5.12 60.34 -5.29
C SER A 245 3.75 60.95 -5.57
#